data_AF-A0A842LNS1-F1
#
_entry.id   AF-A0A842LNS1-F1
#
_cell.length_a   1.000
_cell.length_b   1.000
_cell.length_c   1.000
_cell.angle_alpha   90.00
_cell.angle_beta   90.00
_cell.angle_gamma   90.00
#
_symmetry.space_group_name_H-M   'P 1'
#
loop_
_entity.id
_entity.type
_entity.pdbx_description
1 polymer ?
#
loop_
_entity_poly.entity_id
_entity_poly.type
_entity_poly.pdbx_seq_one_letter_code
_entity_poly.pdbx_strand_id
1 'polypeptide(L)'
;IYHRTSRRYLDALEELGVNVRPVKRIGRPRKYTDKDVKLVQSLLKEGKTPKQISGITKIPLKTVYYLKGDIKLKRGKKRKYDRNTRLRVREMARNGMPARKISKDLGIPLRTVYYILKNG
;
A
#
# COMPACT_ATOMS: atom_id res chain seq x y z
N ILE A 1 -18.23 3.44 11.54
CA ILE A 1 -18.99 3.39 10.26
C ILE A 1 -18.10 2.81 9.19
N TYR A 2 -18.49 1.67 8.66
CA TYR A 2 -17.75 0.98 7.63
C TYR A 2 -18.12 1.62 6.30
N HIS A 3 -17.15 1.92 5.44
CA HIS A 3 -17.42 2.27 4.03
C HIS A 3 -18.22 1.18 3.28
N ARG A 4 -18.38 0.01 3.91
CA ARG A 4 -19.12 -1.15 3.41
C ARG A 4 -20.48 -1.36 4.08
N THR A 5 -20.86 -0.56 5.07
CA THR A 5 -22.19 -0.67 5.68
C THR A 5 -23.21 -0.09 4.71
N SER A 6 -24.26 -0.86 4.39
CA SER A 6 -25.35 -0.38 3.55
C SER A 6 -26.11 0.75 4.25
N ARG A 7 -26.57 1.73 3.45
CA ARG A 7 -27.27 2.93 3.93
C ARG A 7 -28.51 2.59 4.75
N ARG A 8 -29.26 1.57 4.34
CA ARG A 8 -30.44 1.05 5.06
C ARG A 8 -30.19 0.75 6.54
N TYR A 9 -29.00 0.24 6.88
CA TYR A 9 -28.66 -0.05 8.28
C TYR A 9 -28.25 1.20 9.05
N LEU A 10 -27.69 2.21 8.39
CA LEU A 10 -27.34 3.48 9.03
C LEU A 10 -28.60 4.29 9.33
N ASP A 11 -29.55 4.31 8.37
CA ASP A 11 -30.81 5.02 8.50
C ASP A 11 -31.66 4.43 9.66
N ALA A 12 -31.76 3.09 9.75
CA ALA A 12 -32.45 2.43 10.86
C ALA A 12 -31.80 2.69 12.23
N LEU A 13 -30.47 2.85 12.29
CA LEU A 13 -29.77 3.20 13.53
C LEU A 13 -30.02 4.66 13.91
N GLU A 14 -30.10 5.57 12.93
CA GLU A 14 -30.43 6.98 13.13
C GLU A 14 -31.87 7.15 13.63
N GLU A 15 -32.84 6.41 13.07
CA GLU A 15 -34.23 6.36 13.54
C GLU A 15 -34.35 5.89 15.00
N LEU A 16 -33.46 4.98 15.43
CA LEU A 16 -33.36 4.51 16.82
C LEU A 16 -32.59 5.47 17.73
N GLY A 17 -32.20 6.66 17.23
CA GLY A 17 -31.44 7.66 17.99
C GLY A 17 -29.97 7.30 18.22
N VAL A 18 -29.44 6.29 17.52
CA VAL A 18 -28.06 5.82 17.68
C VAL A 18 -27.13 6.59 16.74
N ASN A 19 -26.32 7.49 17.31
CA ASN A 19 -25.33 8.25 16.55
C ASN A 19 -24.07 7.40 16.29
N VAL A 20 -23.87 6.98 15.03
CA VAL A 20 -22.73 6.17 14.63
C VAL A 20 -21.58 7.06 14.12
N ARG A 21 -20.35 6.85 14.59
CA ARG A 21 -19.15 7.59 14.10
C ARG A 21 -18.23 6.70 13.25
N PRO A 22 -17.62 7.22 12.16
CA PRO A 22 -16.64 6.47 11.39
C PRO A 22 -15.36 6.23 12.21
N VAL A 23 -14.89 4.98 12.24
CA VAL A 23 -13.61 4.66 12.90
C VAL A 23 -12.51 5.04 11.92
N LYS A 24 -11.69 6.04 12.27
CA LYS A 24 -10.63 6.58 11.39
C LYS A 24 -9.54 5.55 11.04
N ARG A 25 -9.33 4.52 11.87
CA ARG A 25 -8.27 3.52 11.69
C ARG A 25 -8.84 2.11 11.72
N ILE A 26 -8.76 1.43 10.59
CA ILE A 26 -9.24 0.05 10.40
C ILE A 26 -8.07 -0.91 10.60
N GLY A 27 -8.28 -1.98 11.36
CA GLY A 27 -7.31 -3.06 11.57
C GLY A 27 -6.54 -3.00 12.89
N ARG A 28 -5.60 -3.93 13.07
CA ARG A 28 -4.80 -4.03 14.30
C ARG A 28 -3.96 -2.76 14.51
N PRO A 29 -4.01 -2.13 15.70
CA PRO A 29 -3.15 -1.00 15.99
C PRO A 29 -1.67 -1.43 15.85
N ARG A 30 -0.82 -0.51 15.38
CA ARG A 30 0.62 -0.77 15.31
C ARG A 30 1.13 -1.02 16.73
N LYS A 31 1.91 -2.10 16.89
CA LYS A 31 2.54 -2.43 18.19
C LYS A 31 3.54 -1.36 18.64
N TYR A 32 4.24 -0.74 17.70
CA TYR A 32 5.20 0.33 17.94
C TYR A 32 4.68 1.63 17.32
N THR A 33 4.72 2.70 18.13
CA THR A 33 4.28 4.04 17.79
C THR A 33 5.39 4.82 17.08
N ASP A 34 5.05 5.97 16.49
CA ASP A 34 6.05 6.82 15.86
C ASP A 34 7.08 7.38 16.87
N LYS A 35 6.73 7.44 18.16
CA LYS A 35 7.67 7.77 19.24
C LYS A 35 8.75 6.70 19.38
N ASP A 36 8.37 5.43 19.34
CA ASP A 36 9.32 4.31 19.43
C ASP A 36 10.27 4.29 18.23
N VAL A 37 9.76 4.59 17.03
CA VAL A 37 10.57 4.71 15.82
C VAL A 37 11.60 5.83 15.97
N LYS A 38 11.16 7.01 16.42
CA LYS A 38 12.05 8.17 16.63
C LYS A 38 13.13 7.88 17.67
N LEU A 39 12.78 7.21 18.76
CA LEU A 39 13.73 6.81 19.80
C LEU A 39 14.78 5.83 19.27
N VAL A 40 14.37 4.83 18.49
CA VAL A 40 15.33 3.90 17.85
C VAL A 40 16.25 4.66 16.89
N GLN A 41 15.71 5.59 16.10
CA GLN A 41 16.49 6.39 15.17
C GLN A 41 17.46 7.35 15.86
N SER A 42 17.10 7.95 17.01
CA SER A 42 18.02 8.81 17.77
C SER A 42 19.19 8.01 18.34
N LEU A 43 18.91 6.87 18.97
CA LEU A 43 19.95 5.99 19.53
C LEU A 43 20.91 5.46 18.45
N LEU A 44 20.40 5.20 17.23
CA LEU A 44 21.24 4.85 16.08
C LEU A 44 22.15 6.01 15.66
N LYS A 45 21.64 7.25 15.64
CA LYS A 45 22.43 8.45 15.34
C LYS A 45 23.51 8.72 16.40
N GLU A 46 23.25 8.36 17.64
CA GLU A 46 24.21 8.39 18.76
C GLU A 46 25.27 7.26 18.68
N GLY A 47 25.21 6.39 17.67
CA GLY A 47 26.19 5.31 17.45
C GLY A 47 25.91 4.03 18.26
N LYS A 48 24.74 3.89 18.90
CA LYS A 48 24.39 2.66 19.62
C LYS A 48 24.14 1.50 18.64
N THR A 49 24.61 0.31 19.00
CA THR A 49 24.36 -0.90 18.21
C THR A 49 22.91 -1.38 18.38
N PRO A 50 22.31 -2.08 17.39
CA PRO A 50 20.97 -2.65 17.51
C PRO A 50 20.77 -3.54 18.74
N LYS A 51 21.82 -4.25 19.18
CA LYS A 51 21.80 -5.07 20.40
C LYS A 51 21.67 -4.21 21.67
N GLN A 52 22.43 -3.12 21.76
CA GLN A 52 22.32 -2.16 22.87
C GLN A 52 20.95 -1.48 22.86
N ILE A 53 20.47 -1.05 21.70
CA ILE A 53 19.15 -0.42 21.56
C ILE A 53 18.04 -1.38 22.02
N SER A 54 18.13 -2.67 21.69
CA SER A 54 17.19 -3.69 22.16
C SER A 54 17.19 -3.79 23.69
N GLY A 55 18.35 -3.70 24.33
CA GLY A 55 18.48 -3.69 25.79
C GLY A 55 17.84 -2.45 26.43
N ILE A 56 18.09 -1.26 25.86
CA ILE A 56 17.60 0.04 26.35
C ILE A 56 16.08 0.15 26.18
N THR A 57 15.59 -0.12 24.98
CA THR A 57 14.17 0.08 24.61
C THR A 57 13.28 -1.10 24.96
N LYS A 58 13.86 -2.25 25.33
CA LYS A 58 13.17 -3.55 25.47
C LYS A 58 12.46 -4.02 24.20
N ILE A 59 12.75 -3.39 23.05
CA ILE A 59 12.24 -3.81 21.74
C ILE A 59 13.07 -5.02 21.28
N PRO A 60 12.45 -6.11 20.79
CA PRO A 60 13.21 -7.27 20.31
C PRO A 60 14.18 -6.90 19.20
N LEU A 61 15.38 -7.47 19.21
CA LEU A 61 16.47 -7.17 18.26
C LEU A 61 16.00 -7.17 16.79
N LYS A 62 15.25 -8.20 16.37
CA LYS A 62 14.64 -8.30 15.02
C LYS A 62 13.80 -7.07 14.67
N THR A 63 13.06 -6.55 15.64
CA THR A 63 12.23 -5.36 15.46
C THR A 63 13.09 -4.11 15.39
N VAL A 64 14.16 -4.00 16.18
CA VAL A 64 15.10 -2.87 16.07
C VAL A 64 15.68 -2.80 14.65
N TYR A 65 16.08 -3.93 14.06
CA TYR A 65 16.50 -3.99 12.65
C TYR A 65 15.38 -3.58 11.68
N TYR A 66 14.14 -3.99 11.94
CA TYR A 66 12.99 -3.57 11.14
C TYR A 66 12.75 -2.06 11.22
N LEU A 67 12.85 -1.47 12.42
CA LEU A 67 12.65 -0.05 12.68
C LEU A 67 13.82 0.83 12.23
N LYS A 68 15.01 0.25 12.07
CA LYS A 68 16.19 0.91 11.50
C LYS A 68 15.89 1.51 10.12
N GLY A 69 14.97 0.92 9.35
CA GLY A 69 14.48 1.50 8.09
C GLY A 69 15.40 1.32 6.88
N ASP A 70 16.64 0.86 7.07
CA ASP A 70 17.58 0.59 5.98
C ASP A 70 17.21 -0.64 5.12
N ILE A 71 16.26 -1.46 5.59
CA ILE A 71 15.84 -2.66 4.88
C ILE A 71 14.99 -2.25 3.68
N LYS A 72 15.61 -2.25 2.49
CA LYS A 72 14.89 -2.20 1.22
C LYS A 72 14.05 -3.48 1.08
N LEU A 73 12.81 -3.44 1.58
CA LEU A 73 11.87 -4.53 1.40
C LEU A 73 11.72 -4.84 -0.10
N LYS A 74 11.74 -6.13 -0.45
CA LYS A 74 11.44 -6.54 -1.83
C LYS A 74 10.06 -5.98 -2.16
N ARG A 75 10.01 -5.09 -3.16
CA ARG A 75 8.74 -4.65 -3.73
C ARG A 75 7.98 -5.90 -4.18
N GLY A 76 6.64 -5.87 -4.08
CA GLY A 76 5.78 -7.00 -4.42
C GLY A 76 5.99 -7.51 -5.86
N LYS A 77 5.15 -8.46 -6.28
CA LYS A 77 5.28 -9.12 -7.59
C LYS A 77 5.57 -8.11 -8.71
N LYS A 78 6.66 -8.35 -9.45
CA LYS A 78 7.00 -7.54 -10.63
C LYS A 78 5.83 -7.58 -11.62
N ARG A 79 5.60 -6.46 -12.31
CA ARG A 79 4.57 -6.38 -13.35
C ARG A 79 4.85 -7.44 -14.42
N LYS A 80 3.81 -8.13 -14.91
CA LYS A 80 3.95 -9.11 -15.99
C LYS A 80 4.48 -8.48 -17.28
N TYR A 81 4.01 -7.28 -17.60
CA TYR A 81 4.45 -6.50 -18.75
C TYR A 81 5.37 -5.36 -18.29
N ASP A 82 6.51 -5.24 -18.96
CA ASP A 82 7.56 -4.28 -18.67
C ASP A 82 7.16 -2.85 -19.07
N ARG A 83 8.06 -1.88 -18.84
CA ARG A 83 7.78 -0.47 -19.12
C ARG A 83 7.60 -0.23 -20.62
N ASN A 84 8.39 -0.88 -21.47
CA ASN A 84 8.39 -0.63 -22.91
C ASN A 84 7.11 -1.18 -23.56
N THR A 85 6.67 -2.38 -23.17
CA THR A 85 5.40 -2.94 -23.65
C THR A 85 4.22 -2.02 -23.29
N ARG A 86 4.21 -1.47 -22.08
CA ARG A 86 3.15 -0.53 -21.65
C ARG A 86 3.21 0.80 -22.38
N LEU A 87 4.40 1.30 -22.71
CA LEU A 87 4.57 2.49 -23.53
C LEU A 87 4.00 2.27 -24.93
N ARG A 88 4.33 1.15 -25.58
CA ARG A 88 3.78 0.77 -26.89
C ARG A 88 2.26 0.71 -26.90
N VAL A 89 1.64 0.09 -25.88
CA VAL A 89 0.18 0.06 -25.74
C VAL A 89 -0.41 1.48 -25.72
N ARG A 90 0.22 2.42 -25.00
CA ARG A 90 -0.25 3.81 -24.91
C ARG A 90 -0.04 4.58 -26.21
N GLU A 91 1.08 4.38 -26.88
CA GLU A 91 1.36 5.00 -28.17
C GLU A 91 0.38 4.53 -29.24
N MET A 92 0.14 3.22 -29.34
CA MET A 92 -0.85 2.67 -30.28
C MET A 92 -2.26 3.23 -30.03
N ALA A 93 -2.65 3.36 -28.75
CA ALA A 93 -3.93 3.96 -28.40
C ALA A 93 -4.00 5.46 -28.71
N ARG A 94 -2.92 6.22 -28.47
CA ARG A 94 -2.81 7.65 -28.84
C ARG A 94 -2.90 7.86 -30.34
N ASN A 95 -2.38 6.92 -31.13
CA ASN A 95 -2.50 6.91 -32.59
C ASN A 95 -3.91 6.47 -33.08
N GLY A 96 -4.90 6.38 -32.19
CA GLY A 96 -6.28 6.04 -32.52
C GLY A 96 -6.58 4.54 -32.66
N MET A 97 -5.63 3.67 -32.33
CA MET A 97 -5.85 2.23 -32.49
C MET A 97 -6.83 1.69 -31.42
N PRO A 98 -7.85 0.90 -31.79
CA PRO A 98 -8.79 0.35 -30.83
C PRO A 98 -8.13 -0.73 -29.95
N ALA A 99 -8.52 -0.77 -28.67
CA ALA A 99 -7.94 -1.68 -27.67
C ALA A 99 -8.00 -3.17 -28.07
N ARG A 100 -9.03 -3.58 -28.82
CA ARG A 100 -9.14 -4.95 -29.39
C ARG A 100 -8.04 -5.24 -30.40
N LYS A 101 -7.65 -4.27 -31.22
CA LYS A 101 -6.57 -4.43 -32.20
C LYS A 101 -5.21 -4.46 -31.50
N ILE A 102 -4.97 -3.55 -30.55
CA ILE A 102 -3.76 -3.56 -29.69
C ILE A 102 -3.60 -4.90 -28.96
N SER A 103 -4.70 -5.46 -28.45
CA SER A 103 -4.71 -6.75 -27.78
C SER A 103 -4.23 -7.89 -28.69
N LYS A 104 -4.73 -7.94 -29.93
CA LYS A 104 -4.31 -8.92 -30.93
C LYS A 104 -2.87 -8.70 -31.36
N ASP A 105 -2.51 -7.48 -31.72
CA ASP A 105 -1.19 -7.13 -32.28
C ASP A 105 -0.05 -7.39 -31.27
N LEU A 106 -0.29 -7.15 -29.98
CA LEU A 106 0.72 -7.35 -28.92
C LEU A 106 0.59 -8.67 -28.17
N GLY A 107 -0.42 -9.50 -28.47
CA GLY A 107 -0.70 -10.73 -27.72
C GLY A 107 -1.04 -10.48 -26.24
N ILE A 108 -1.59 -9.31 -25.92
CA ILE A 108 -1.92 -8.90 -24.54
C ILE A 108 -3.43 -9.10 -24.33
N PRO A 109 -3.88 -9.72 -23.23
CA PRO A 109 -5.31 -9.85 -22.96
C PRO A 109 -6.02 -8.49 -22.96
N LEU A 110 -7.19 -8.41 -23.58
CA LEU A 110 -7.95 -7.16 -23.73
C LEU A 110 -8.17 -6.43 -22.39
N ARG A 111 -8.47 -7.18 -21.33
CA ARG A 111 -8.59 -6.62 -19.96
C ARG A 111 -7.29 -5.93 -19.50
N THR A 112 -6.14 -6.51 -19.83
CA THR A 112 -4.84 -5.94 -19.49
C THR A 112 -4.58 -4.68 -20.30
N VAL A 113 -4.97 -4.64 -21.57
CA VAL A 113 -4.88 -3.41 -22.39
C VAL A 113 -5.66 -2.27 -21.72
N TYR A 114 -6.93 -2.50 -21.35
CA TYR A 114 -7.71 -1.51 -20.61
C TYR A 114 -7.10 -1.13 -19.25
N TYR A 115 -6.57 -2.12 -18.52
CA TYR A 115 -5.87 -1.85 -17.26
C TYR A 115 -4.62 -0.97 -17.45
N ILE A 116 -3.85 -1.20 -18.53
CA ILE A 116 -2.68 -0.38 -18.87
C ILE A 116 -3.11 1.04 -19.22
N LEU A 117 -4.20 1.21 -20.00
CA LEU A 117 -4.70 2.54 -20.37
C LEU A 117 -5.29 3.31 -19.18
N LYS A 118 -5.94 2.62 -18.24
CA LYS A 118 -6.53 3.25 -17.04
C LYS A 118 -5.51 3.63 -15.98
N ASN A 119 -4.47 2.80 -15.78
CA ASN A 119 -3.55 2.89 -14.63
C ASN A 119 -2.07 3.06 -15.03
N GLY A 120 -1.77 3.44 -16.27
CA GLY A 120 -0.41 3.44 -16.83
C GLY A 120 0.09 4.79 -17.25
#